data_AF-A0A7W1PRG9-F1
#
_entry.id   AF-A0A7W1PRG9-F1
#
_cell.length_a   1.000
_cell.length_b   1.000
_cell.length_c   1.000
_cell.angle_alpha   90.00
_cell.angle_beta   90.00
_cell.angle_gamma   90.00
#
_symmetry.space_group_name_H-M   'P 1'
#
loop_
_entity.id
_entity.type
_entity.pdbx_description
1 polymer ?
#
loop_
_entity_poly.entity_id
_entity_poly.type
_entity_poly.pdbx_seq_one_letter_code
_entity_poly.pdbx_strand_id
1 'polypeptide(L)'
;MGEELGWRGYLQDALSKISPLKRYIIIGVLWELWHFTNRMSSGLHISTFIRVGIFIIALIIISYLMGKLTDRTKSLIIAVTDYAWINILFEYSNLSTFLIFGFSLPFWTYLIWSWEKPLIFNKKKERIVANI
;
A
#
# COMPACT_ATOMS: atom_id res chain seq x y z
N MET A 1 8.91 -1.02 7.19
CA MET A 1 8.54 0.33 7.70
C MET A 1 9.04 1.46 6.80
N GLY A 2 10.33 1.51 6.46
CA GLY A 2 10.90 2.61 5.65
C GLY A 2 10.26 2.82 4.26
N GLU A 3 9.98 1.74 3.53
CA GLU A 3 9.39 1.83 2.19
C GLU A 3 8.03 2.51 2.16
N GLU A 4 7.13 2.11 3.05
CA GLU A 4 5.75 2.63 3.08
C GLU A 4 5.68 4.12 3.42
N LEU A 5 6.62 4.64 4.22
CA LEU A 5 6.74 6.08 4.47
C LEU A 5 6.93 6.86 3.16
N GLY A 6 7.76 6.36 2.26
CA GLY A 6 7.98 6.99 0.95
C GLY A 6 6.79 6.78 0.01
N TRP A 7 6.34 5.53 -0.15
CA TRP A 7 5.32 5.19 -1.14
C TRP A 7 3.93 5.71 -0.75
N ARG A 8 3.47 5.38 0.45
CA ARG A 8 2.09 5.64 0.92
C ARG A 8 2.03 6.88 1.82
N GLY A 9 3.12 7.22 2.51
CA GLY A 9 3.21 8.42 3.35
C GLY A 9 3.58 9.71 2.61
N TYR A 10 4.19 9.64 1.43
CA TYR A 10 4.57 10.82 0.65
C TYR A 10 4.08 10.76 -0.81
N LEU A 11 4.52 9.77 -1.59
CA LEU A 11 4.28 9.75 -3.04
C LEU A 11 2.79 9.63 -3.39
N GLN A 12 2.04 8.82 -2.64
CA GLN A 12 0.60 8.68 -2.83
C GLN A 12 -0.16 10.00 -2.61
N ASP A 13 0.27 10.83 -1.66
CA ASP A 13 -0.32 12.15 -1.42
C ASP A 13 0.16 13.17 -2.45
N ALA A 14 1.44 13.12 -2.86
CA ALA A 14 1.97 13.96 -3.94
C ALA A 14 1.22 13.74 -5.27
N LEU A 15 0.77 12.50 -5.51
CA LEU A 15 -0.02 12.12 -6.69
C LEU A 15 -1.54 12.25 -6.46
N SER A 16 -2.01 12.88 -5.38
CA SER A 16 -3.44 13.01 -5.09
C SER A 16 -4.25 13.81 -6.13
N LYS A 17 -3.59 14.66 -6.93
CA LYS A 17 -4.22 15.50 -7.96
C LYS A 17 -4.59 14.73 -9.25
N ILE A 18 -4.07 13.52 -9.43
CA ILE A 18 -4.40 12.67 -10.58
C ILE A 18 -5.43 11.60 -10.20
N SER A 19 -6.00 10.93 -11.20
CA SER A 19 -7.02 9.92 -10.93
C SER A 19 -6.44 8.76 -10.09
N PRO A 20 -7.22 8.18 -9.15
CA PRO A 20 -6.73 7.14 -8.25
C PRO A 20 -6.08 5.97 -9.00
N LEU A 21 -6.69 5.51 -10.10
CA LEU A 21 -6.15 4.42 -10.91
C LEU A 21 -4.77 4.75 -11.49
N LYS A 22 -4.60 5.95 -12.07
CA LYS A 22 -3.30 6.39 -12.62
C LYS A 22 -2.25 6.47 -11.52
N ARG A 23 -2.62 6.98 -10.35
CA ARG A 23 -1.73 7.05 -9.19
C ARG A 23 -1.21 5.67 -8.77
N TYR A 24 -2.10 4.68 -8.63
CA TYR A 24 -1.68 3.35 -8.21
C TYR A 24 -0.88 2.59 -9.28
N ILE A 25 -1.16 2.84 -10.56
CA ILE A 25 -0.32 2.35 -11.66
C ILE A 25 1.10 2.92 -11.57
N ILE A 26 1.23 4.23 -11.41
CA ILE A 26 2.53 4.90 -11.28
C ILE A 26 3.29 4.34 -10.08
N ILE A 27 2.65 4.24 -8.91
CA ILE A 27 3.30 3.71 -7.70
C ILE A 27 3.73 2.27 -7.91
N GLY A 28 2.88 1.39 -8.46
CA GLY A 28 3.23 -0.02 -8.69
C GLY A 28 4.39 -0.20 -9.67
N VAL A 29 4.44 0.60 -10.74
CA VAL A 29 5.56 0.57 -11.70
C VAL A 29 6.85 1.08 -11.07
N LEU A 30 6.81 2.23 -10.39
CA LEU A 30 7.99 2.78 -9.71
C LEU A 30 8.50 1.85 -8.62
N TRP A 31 7.60 1.13 -7.95
CA TRP A 31 7.96 0.16 -6.94
C TRP A 31 8.67 -1.06 -7.54
N GLU A 32 8.23 -1.62 -8.67
CA GLU A 32 9.00 -2.70 -9.35
C GLU A 32 10.36 -2.19 -9.85
N LEU A 33 10.40 -0.98 -10.42
CA LEU A 33 11.65 -0.37 -10.90
C LEU A 33 12.64 -0.12 -9.76
N TRP A 34 12.15 0.19 -8.55
CA TRP A 34 13.00 0.32 -7.38
C TRP A 34 13.72 -1.00 -7.00
N HIS A 35 13.14 -2.16 -7.34
CA HIS A 35 13.77 -3.47 -7.14
C HIS A 35 14.70 -3.91 -8.28
N PHE A 36 14.93 -3.05 -9.28
CA PHE A 36 15.65 -3.42 -10.51
C PHE A 36 17.01 -4.08 -10.27
N THR A 37 17.83 -3.55 -9.35
CA THR A 37 19.16 -4.11 -9.06
C THR A 37 19.08 -5.56 -8.59
N ASN A 38 18.14 -5.87 -7.69
CA ASN A 38 17.90 -7.22 -7.21
C ASN A 38 17.37 -8.12 -8.34
N ARG A 39 16.49 -7.61 -9.19
CA ARG A 39 15.94 -8.38 -10.34
C ARG A 39 17.01 -8.74 -11.37
N MET A 40 18.01 -7.89 -11.54
CA MET A 40 19.09 -8.09 -12.52
C MET A 40 20.31 -8.84 -11.97
N SER A 41 20.32 -9.17 -10.68
CA SER A 41 21.43 -9.87 -10.03
C SER A 41 21.76 -11.23 -10.66
N SER A 42 20.77 -11.91 -11.26
CA SER A 42 20.94 -13.19 -11.96
C SER A 42 21.28 -13.04 -13.45
N GLY A 43 21.55 -11.83 -13.94
CA GLY A 43 21.82 -11.54 -15.35
C GLY A 43 20.59 -11.21 -16.20
N LEU A 44 20.84 -10.70 -17.41
CA LEU A 44 19.81 -10.28 -18.37
C LEU A 44 19.43 -11.43 -19.31
N HIS A 45 18.37 -12.13 -18.95
CA HIS A 45 17.78 -13.20 -19.77
C HIS A 45 16.31 -12.89 -20.07
N ILE A 46 15.74 -13.54 -21.10
CA ILE A 46 14.32 -13.38 -21.45
C ILE A 46 13.39 -13.67 -20.26
N SER A 47 13.77 -14.66 -19.44
CA SER A 47 13.07 -15.04 -18.21
C SER A 47 13.08 -13.92 -17.16
N THR A 48 14.11 -13.08 -17.12
CA THR A 48 14.19 -11.91 -16.25
C THR A 48 13.12 -10.89 -16.63
N PHE A 49 12.99 -10.58 -17.92
CA PHE A 49 12.00 -9.62 -18.41
C PHE A 49 10.56 -10.11 -18.22
N ILE A 50 10.30 -11.40 -18.47
CA ILE A 50 8.99 -12.01 -18.21
C ILE A 50 8.64 -11.88 -16.72
N ARG A 51 9.58 -12.20 -15.83
CA ARG A 51 9.40 -12.08 -14.38
C ARG A 51 9.07 -10.65 -13.99
N VAL A 52 9.86 -9.67 -14.43
CA VAL A 52 9.61 -8.24 -14.17
C VAL A 52 8.22 -7.84 -14.66
N GLY A 53 7.82 -8.23 -15.88
CA GLY A 53 6.48 -7.93 -16.41
C GLY A 53 5.34 -8.46 -15.54
N ILE A 54 5.45 -9.70 -15.06
CA ILE A 54 4.47 -10.30 -14.14
C ILE A 54 4.44 -9.54 -12.81
N PHE A 55 5.60 -9.20 -12.25
CA PHE A 55 5.68 -8.47 -10.99
C PHE A 55 5.13 -7.05 -11.09
N ILE A 56 5.31 -6.33 -12.21
CA ILE A 56 4.66 -5.02 -12.41
C ILE A 56 3.14 -5.14 -12.23
N ILE A 57 2.52 -6.13 -12.87
CA ILE A 57 1.06 -6.33 -12.78
C ILE A 57 0.66 -6.62 -11.33
N ALA A 58 1.38 -7.52 -10.65
CA ALA A 58 1.14 -7.85 -9.25
C ALA A 58 1.29 -6.63 -8.33
N LEU A 59 2.35 -5.84 -8.49
CA LEU A 59 2.64 -4.67 -7.66
C LEU A 59 1.67 -3.51 -7.93
N ILE A 60 1.11 -3.38 -9.13
CA ILE A 60 0.00 -2.43 -9.40
C ILE A 60 -1.25 -2.84 -8.61
N ILE A 61 -1.61 -4.13 -8.62
CA ILE A 61 -2.77 -4.64 -7.87
C ILE A 61 -2.56 -4.43 -6.37
N ILE A 62 -1.39 -4.80 -5.85
CA ILE A 62 -1.04 -4.61 -4.44
C ILE A 62 -1.06 -3.12 -4.09
N SER A 63 -0.51 -2.25 -4.94
CA SER A 63 -0.53 -0.80 -4.73
C SER A 63 -1.92 -0.20 -4.73
N TYR A 64 -2.82 -0.71 -5.57
CA TYR A 64 -4.22 -0.33 -5.55
C TYR A 64 -4.90 -0.73 -4.24
N LEU A 65 -4.71 -1.97 -3.77
CA LEU A 65 -5.32 -2.46 -2.53
C LEU A 65 -4.84 -1.70 -1.30
N MET A 66 -3.52 -1.67 -1.08
CA MET A 66 -2.92 -0.96 0.05
C MET A 66 -3.20 0.54 0.00
N GLY A 67 -3.08 1.13 -1.19
CA GLY A 67 -3.33 2.55 -1.39
C GLY A 67 -4.77 2.94 -1.08
N LYS A 68 -5.75 2.13 -1.52
CA LYS A 68 -7.17 2.35 -1.21
C LYS A 68 -7.49 2.21 0.28
N LEU A 69 -6.88 1.24 0.96
CA LEU A 69 -7.04 1.06 2.40
C LEU A 69 -6.42 2.22 3.18
N THR A 70 -5.24 2.68 2.77
CA THR A 70 -4.57 3.85 3.36
C THR A 70 -5.39 5.12 3.15
N ASP A 71 -5.94 5.33 1.95
CA ASP A 71 -6.79 6.48 1.65
C ASP A 71 -8.07 6.51 2.48
N ARG A 72 -8.67 5.32 2.72
CA ARG A 72 -9.88 5.16 3.51
C ARG A 72 -9.63 5.42 4.99
N THR A 73 -8.54 4.85 5.52
CA THR A 73 -8.23 4.86 6.96
C THR A 73 -7.43 6.08 7.40
N LYS A 74 -6.81 6.79 6.44
CA LYS A 74 -5.84 7.87 6.70
C LYS A 74 -4.72 7.43 7.64
N SER A 75 -4.39 6.14 7.61
CA SER A 75 -3.44 5.50 8.53
C SER A 75 -2.36 4.78 7.74
N LEU A 76 -1.12 5.24 7.92
CA LEU A 76 0.05 4.59 7.33
C LEU A 76 0.31 3.20 7.93
N ILE A 77 -0.14 2.97 9.18
CA ILE A 77 0.03 1.69 9.87
C ILE A 77 -0.66 0.56 9.11
N ILE A 78 -1.78 0.85 8.43
CA ILE A 78 -2.49 -0.14 7.60
C ILE A 78 -1.60 -0.58 6.43
N ALA A 79 -1.01 0.36 5.69
CA ALA A 79 -0.05 0.04 4.63
C ALA A 79 1.16 -0.75 5.14
N VAL A 80 1.75 -0.32 6.26
CA VAL A 80 2.91 -1.00 6.86
C VAL A 80 2.58 -2.45 7.25
N THR A 81 1.38 -2.67 7.79
CA THR A 81 0.95 -4.01 8.22
C THR A 81 0.62 -4.89 7.02
N ASP A 82 -0.09 -4.36 6.01
CA ASP A 82 -0.36 -5.09 4.76
C ASP A 82 0.95 -5.51 4.09
N TYR A 83 1.92 -4.59 4.00
CA TYR A 83 3.24 -4.87 3.46
C TYR A 83 3.97 -5.96 4.25
N ALA A 84 3.93 -5.90 5.58
CA ALA A 84 4.54 -6.91 6.44
C ALA A 84 3.93 -8.30 6.21
N TRP A 85 2.60 -8.39 6.09
CA TRP A 85 1.93 -9.66 5.78
C TRP A 85 2.35 -10.22 4.42
N ILE A 86 2.41 -9.37 3.39
CA ILE A 86 2.85 -9.80 2.05
C ILE A 86 4.27 -10.37 2.10
N ASN A 87 5.19 -9.71 2.80
CA ASN A 87 6.56 -10.19 2.94
C ASN A 87 6.63 -11.50 3.72
N ILE A 88 5.91 -11.61 4.85
CA ILE A 88 5.87 -12.84 5.65
C ILE A 88 5.32 -14.01 4.82
N LEU A 89 4.24 -13.80 4.07
CA LEU A 89 3.66 -14.85 3.23
C LEU A 89 4.58 -15.27 2.08
N PHE A 90 5.36 -14.33 1.54
CA PHE A 90 6.31 -14.60 0.46
C PHE A 90 7.58 -15.30 0.96
N GLU A 91 8.13 -14.87 2.09
CA GLU A 91 9.37 -15.40 2.67
C GLU A 91 9.15 -16.71 3.44
N TYR A 92 8.01 -16.84 4.13
CA TYR A 92 7.66 -17.99 4.96
C TYR A 92 6.41 -18.70 4.44
N SER A 93 6.52 -19.36 3.29
CA SER A 93 5.40 -20.06 2.64
C SER A 93 5.12 -21.45 3.23
N ASN A 94 4.81 -21.53 4.54
CA ASN A 94 4.49 -22.77 5.26
C ASN A 94 3.07 -22.77 5.83
N LEU A 95 2.55 -23.96 6.16
CA LEU A 95 1.17 -24.14 6.64
C LEU A 95 0.88 -23.28 7.88
N SER A 96 1.79 -23.23 8.84
CA SER A 96 1.62 -22.43 10.06
C SER A 96 1.43 -20.94 9.76
N THR A 97 2.20 -20.41 8.82
CA THR A 97 2.11 -19.00 8.40
C THR A 97 0.76 -18.71 7.75
N PHE A 98 0.28 -19.59 6.88
CA PHE A 98 -1.05 -19.44 6.27
C PHE A 98 -2.19 -19.55 7.29
N LEU A 99 -2.07 -20.44 8.29
CA LEU A 99 -3.05 -20.56 9.37
C LEU A 99 -3.09 -19.29 10.22
N ILE A 100 -1.94 -18.78 10.65
CA ILE A 100 -1.85 -17.54 11.44
C ILE A 100 -2.43 -16.37 10.67
N PHE A 101 -2.05 -16.22 9.40
CA PHE A 101 -2.61 -15.18 8.52
C PHE A 101 -4.13 -15.32 8.44
N GLY A 102 -4.65 -16.52 8.15
CA GLY A 102 -6.07 -16.82 8.07
C GLY A 102 -6.84 -16.47 9.35
N PHE A 103 -6.31 -16.84 10.52
CA PHE A 103 -6.91 -16.49 11.82
C PHE A 103 -6.84 -15.00 12.13
N SER A 104 -5.89 -14.26 11.55
CA SER A 104 -5.78 -12.80 11.73
C SER A 104 -6.77 -12.01 10.85
N LEU A 105 -7.28 -12.59 9.76
CA LEU A 105 -8.16 -11.90 8.82
C LEU A 105 -9.45 -11.35 9.48
N PRO A 106 -10.18 -12.09 10.33
CA PRO A 106 -11.37 -11.55 11.01
C PRO A 106 -11.05 -10.32 11.86
N PHE A 107 -9.91 -10.32 12.55
CA PHE A 107 -9.46 -9.18 13.35
C PHE A 107 -9.16 -7.96 12.47
N TRP A 108 -8.35 -8.12 11.41
CA TRP A 108 -7.99 -7.02 10.53
C TRP A 108 -9.17 -6.47 9.72
N THR A 109 -10.04 -7.36 9.24
CA THR A 109 -11.26 -6.96 8.53
C THR A 109 -12.21 -6.19 9.44
N TYR A 110 -12.42 -6.64 10.68
CA TYR A 110 -13.21 -5.91 11.67
C TYR A 110 -12.59 -4.54 11.97
N LEU A 111 -11.28 -4.47 12.20
CA LEU A 111 -10.55 -3.23 12.50
C LEU A 111 -10.63 -2.23 11.34
N ILE A 112 -10.45 -2.65 10.09
CA ILE A 112 -10.59 -1.77 8.91
C ILE A 112 -12.05 -1.34 8.72
N TRP A 113 -13.00 -2.22 9.04
CA TRP A 113 -14.42 -1.92 8.92
C TRP A 113 -14.88 -0.89 9.96
N SER A 114 -14.45 -1.05 11.21
CA SER A 114 -14.74 -0.15 12.33
C SER A 114 -13.87 1.10 12.35
N TRP A 115 -12.86 1.20 11.47
CA TRP A 115 -11.97 2.34 11.38
C TRP A 115 -12.77 3.63 11.13
N GLU A 116 -12.73 4.53 12.12
CA GLU A 116 -13.50 5.76 12.09
C GLU A 116 -13.23 6.56 10.82
N LYS A 117 -14.30 7.10 10.21
CA LYS A 117 -14.18 8.09 9.14
C LYS A 117 -13.55 9.34 9.76
N PRO A 118 -12.62 10.02 9.07
CA PRO A 118 -11.95 11.19 9.64
C PRO A 118 -12.99 12.14 10.21
N LEU A 119 -12.79 12.52 11.48
CA LEU A 119 -13.50 13.61 12.13
C LEU A 119 -13.48 14.76 11.14
N ILE A 120 -14.63 15.05 10.52
CA ILE A 120 -14.79 16.26 9.73
C ILE A 120 -14.58 17.36 10.77
N PHE A 121 -13.36 17.90 10.82
CA PHE A 121 -13.06 19.10 11.59
C PHE A 121 -14.12 20.10 11.16
N ASN A 122 -15.01 20.38 12.09
CA ASN A 122 -16.24 21.09 11.85
C ASN A 122 -15.86 22.50 11.41
N LYS A 123 -15.74 22.72 10.09
CA LYS A 123 -15.45 24.02 9.43
C LYS A 123 -16.37 25.15 9.90
N LYS A 124 -17.41 24.83 10.66
CA LYS A 124 -18.33 25.78 11.30
C LYS A 124 -17.70 26.56 12.45
N LYS A 125 -16.61 26.09 13.08
CA LYS A 125 -16.01 26.80 14.23
C LYS A 125 -15.03 27.93 13.85
N GLU A 126 -14.40 27.87 12.66
CA GLU A 126 -13.47 28.93 12.21
C GLU A 126 -14.18 30.20 11.73
N ARG A 127 -15.41 30.11 11.19
CA ARG A 127 -16.19 31.29 10.78
C ARG A 127 -16.67 32.16 11.95
N ILE A 128 -16.66 31.65 13.18
CA ILE A 128 -17.09 32.41 14.35
C ILE A 128 -15.91 33.20 14.94
N VAL A 129 -14.68 32.71 14.83
CA VAL A 129 -13.48 33.40 15.34
C VAL A 129 -12.96 34.44 14.36
N ALA A 130 -13.21 34.28 13.05
CA ALA A 130 -12.83 35.28 12.05
C ALA A 130 -13.77 36.51 11.97
N ASN A 131 -14.86 36.53 12.75
CA ASN A 131 -15.87 37.59 12.77
C ASN A 131 -16.05 38.21 14.18
N ILE A 132 -15.08 38.03 15.09
CA ILE A 132 -14.97 38.73 16.38
C ILE A 132 -13.64 39.47 16.37
#